data_AF-A0A484ZDV4-F1
#
_entry.id   AF-A0A484ZDV4-F1
#
_cell.length_a   1.000
_cell.length_b   1.000
_cell.length_c   1.000
_cell.angle_alpha   90.00
_cell.angle_beta   90.00
_cell.angle_gamma   90.00
#
_symmetry.space_group_name_H-M   'P 1'
#
loop_
_entity.id
_entity.type
_entity.pdbx_description
1 polymer ?
#
loop_
_entity_poly.entity_id
_entity_poly.type
_entity_poly.pdbx_seq_one_letter_code
_entity_poly.pdbx_strand_id
1 'polypeptide(L)'
;MLNGLVLSFAGYVEMLTKISKGSDGNRDAKFNIDLQHTAQACPEAKTIKLADIIDNSRNIAELDPKFAATYLIEKQRQLSVLWQGDGSLYLMAEACILKGLADADIG
;
A
#
# COMPACT_ATOMS: atom_id res chain seq x y z
N MET A 1 11.13 -10.94 -28.80
CA MET A 1 10.43 -10.80 -27.52
C MET A 1 10.36 -9.31 -27.20
N LEU A 2 9.16 -8.81 -26.92
CA LEU A 2 8.81 -7.39 -26.95
C LEU A 2 9.64 -6.57 -25.95
N ASN A 3 10.15 -5.42 -26.41
CA ASN A 3 10.82 -4.41 -25.61
C ASN A 3 9.94 -4.01 -24.42
N GLY A 4 10.35 -4.39 -23.21
CA GLY A 4 9.71 -3.95 -21.98
C GLY A 4 9.85 -2.44 -21.85
N LEU A 5 8.76 -1.70 -22.04
CA LEU A 5 8.69 -0.29 -21.73
C LEU A 5 8.80 -0.15 -20.20
N VAL A 6 10.02 0.06 -19.72
CA VAL A 6 10.26 0.58 -18.38
C VAL A 6 9.63 1.97 -18.35
N LEU A 7 8.73 2.23 -17.40
CA LEU A 7 8.15 3.56 -17.24
C LEU A 7 9.24 4.56 -16.87
N SER A 8 9.03 5.81 -17.24
CA SER A 8 9.87 6.90 -16.72
C SER A 8 9.66 7.03 -15.21
N PHE A 9 10.62 7.65 -14.52
CA PHE A 9 10.48 7.99 -13.10
C PHE A 9 9.17 8.74 -12.82
N ALA A 10 8.80 9.70 -13.69
CA ALA A 10 7.54 10.43 -13.56
C ALA A 10 6.30 9.51 -13.67
N GLY A 11 6.34 8.50 -14.55
CA GLY A 11 5.26 7.51 -14.66
C GLY A 11 5.10 6.66 -13.40
N TYR A 12 6.21 6.26 -12.76
CA TYR A 12 6.12 5.60 -11.45
C TYR A 12 5.56 6.52 -10.37
N VAL A 13 6.00 7.78 -10.32
CA VAL A 13 5.49 8.76 -9.36
C VAL A 13 3.99 8.97 -9.55
N GLU A 14 3.50 9.11 -10.78
CA GLU A 14 2.08 9.26 -11.08
C GLU A 14 1.25 8.07 -10.57
N MET A 15 1.71 6.83 -10.84
CA MET A 15 1.03 5.62 -10.39
C MET A 15 1.02 5.47 -8.86
N LEU A 16 2.03 6.01 -8.17
CA LEU A 16 2.17 5.91 -6.72
C LEU A 16 1.54 7.09 -5.95
N THR A 17 1.14 8.15 -6.66
CA THR A 17 0.55 9.34 -6.07
C THR A 17 -0.94 9.15 -5.81
N LYS A 18 -1.40 9.56 -4.63
CA LYS A 18 -2.84 9.60 -4.30
C LYS A 18 -3.54 10.61 -5.20
N ILE A 19 -4.67 10.20 -5.77
CA ILE A 19 -5.45 11.05 -6.69
C ILE A 19 -6.71 11.60 -6.03
N SER A 20 -7.08 11.06 -4.86
CA SER A 20 -8.21 11.54 -4.08
C SER A 20 -8.02 12.99 -3.62
N LYS A 21 -9.11 13.76 -3.62
CA LYS A 21 -9.17 15.17 -3.25
C LYS A 21 -9.93 15.36 -1.95
N GLY A 22 -9.77 16.53 -1.33
CA GLY A 22 -10.53 16.90 -0.13
C GLY A 22 -12.05 16.94 -0.33
N SER A 23 -12.50 17.17 -1.57
CA SER A 23 -13.90 17.17 -1.98
C SER A 23 -14.50 15.77 -2.14
N ASP A 24 -13.68 14.71 -2.17
CA ASP A 24 -14.12 13.36 -2.55
C ASP A 24 -14.73 12.58 -1.37
N GLY A 25 -15.20 13.31 -0.36
CA GLY A 25 -15.93 12.77 0.78
C GLY A 25 -15.03 12.34 1.94
N ASN A 26 -15.52 11.33 2.67
CA ASN A 26 -14.89 10.86 3.91
C ASN A 26 -13.62 10.03 3.64
N ARG A 27 -12.96 9.58 4.70
CA ARG A 27 -11.70 8.82 4.62
C ARG A 27 -11.83 7.55 3.77
N ASP A 28 -12.91 6.79 3.96
CA ASP A 28 -13.16 5.55 3.21
C ASP A 28 -13.41 5.81 1.71
N ALA A 29 -14.17 6.84 1.38
CA ALA A 29 -14.41 7.23 -0.02
C ALA A 29 -13.08 7.57 -0.72
N LYS A 30 -12.25 8.40 -0.09
CA LYS A 30 -10.91 8.74 -0.60
C LYS A 30 -9.99 7.53 -0.71
N PHE A 31 -9.98 6.68 0.31
CA PHE A 31 -9.20 5.44 0.31
C PHE A 31 -9.59 4.53 -0.87
N ASN A 32 -10.89 4.37 -1.15
CA ASN A 32 -11.35 3.54 -2.26
C ASN A 32 -10.92 4.09 -3.63
N ILE A 33 -10.93 5.41 -3.82
CA ILE A 33 -10.42 6.05 -5.03
C ILE A 33 -8.94 5.75 -5.21
N ASP A 34 -8.13 5.94 -4.15
CA ASP A 34 -6.70 5.69 -4.20
C ASP A 34 -6.37 4.20 -4.36
N LEU A 35 -7.22 3.31 -3.82
CA LEU A 35 -7.11 1.87 -3.99
C LEU A 35 -7.36 1.45 -5.45
N GLN A 36 -8.38 2.02 -6.09
CA GLN A 36 -8.67 1.79 -7.51
C GLN A 36 -7.54 2.28 -8.39
N HIS A 37 -6.97 3.45 -8.10
CA HIS A 37 -5.78 3.96 -8.79
C HIS A 37 -4.60 3.00 -8.65
N THR A 38 -4.31 2.57 -7.41
CA THR A 38 -3.24 1.61 -7.11
C THR A 38 -3.45 0.27 -7.85
N ALA A 39 -4.70 -0.18 -8.01
CA ALA A 39 -5.00 -1.42 -8.71
C ALA A 39 -4.59 -1.41 -10.18
N GLN A 40 -4.61 -0.24 -10.82
CA GLN A 40 -4.21 -0.04 -12.22
C GLN A 40 -2.69 0.13 -12.40
N ALA A 41 -1.92 0.24 -11.32
CA ALA A 41 -0.48 0.41 -11.39
C ALA A 41 0.20 -0.80 -12.03
N CYS A 42 1.31 -0.56 -12.73
CA CYS A 42 2.14 -1.63 -13.29
C CYS A 42 2.79 -2.50 -12.20
N PRO A 43 3.22 -3.74 -12.52
CA PRO A 43 3.92 -4.63 -11.59
C PRO A 43 5.09 -4.00 -10.83
N GLU A 44 5.89 -3.16 -11.49
CA GLU A 44 7.04 -2.50 -10.89
C GLU A 44 6.62 -1.42 -9.87
N ALA A 45 5.58 -0.63 -10.19
CA ALA A 45 5.01 0.32 -9.24
C ALA A 45 4.38 -0.42 -8.04
N LYS A 46 3.71 -1.55 -8.26
CA LYS A 46 3.17 -2.38 -7.17
C LYS A 46 4.28 -2.92 -6.28
N THR A 47 5.41 -3.31 -6.86
CA THR A 47 6.63 -3.71 -6.13
C THR A 47 7.17 -2.57 -5.25
N ILE A 48 7.25 -1.35 -5.78
CA ILE A 48 7.64 -0.16 -4.99
C ILE A 48 6.64 0.07 -3.84
N LYS A 49 5.34 -0.10 -4.11
CA LYS A 49 4.31 0.07 -3.08
C LYS A 49 4.39 -0.97 -1.97
N LEU A 50 4.77 -2.21 -2.29
CA LEU A 50 5.04 -3.24 -1.29
C LEU A 50 6.23 -2.85 -0.39
N ALA A 51 7.32 -2.33 -0.96
CA ALA A 51 8.45 -1.84 -0.18
C ALA A 51 8.06 -0.66 0.74
N ASP A 52 7.26 0.28 0.24
CA ASP A 52 6.68 1.39 1.01
C ASP A 52 5.83 0.88 2.20
N ILE A 53 5.00 -0.14 1.98
CA ILE A 53 4.20 -0.74 3.06
C ILE A 53 5.08 -1.40 4.10
N ILE A 54 6.08 -2.18 3.69
CA ILE A 54 7.00 -2.85 4.61
C ILE A 54 7.69 -1.81 5.49
N ASP A 55 8.31 -0.80 4.90
CA ASP A 55 9.09 0.20 5.64
C ASP A 55 8.22 0.95 6.66
N ASN A 56 7.04 1.41 6.21
CA ASN A 56 6.14 2.18 7.06
C ASN A 56 5.38 1.35 8.11
N SER A 57 5.31 0.01 7.98
CA SER A 57 4.54 -0.83 8.89
C SER A 57 5.40 -1.52 9.97
N ARG A 58 6.73 -1.53 9.84
CA ARG A 58 7.64 -2.27 10.74
C ARG A 58 7.52 -1.90 12.22
N ASN A 59 7.32 -0.62 12.52
CA ASN A 59 7.34 -0.08 13.89
C ASN A 59 6.16 0.86 14.19
N ILE A 60 5.16 0.94 13.31
CA ILE A 60 4.05 1.89 13.48
C ILE A 60 3.23 1.62 14.75
N ALA A 61 3.08 0.34 15.12
CA ALA A 61 2.40 -0.06 16.36
C ALA A 61 3.16 0.39 17.62
N GLU A 62 4.50 0.45 17.56
CA GLU A 62 5.32 0.94 18.68
C GLU A 62 5.31 2.47 18.77
N LEU A 63 5.34 3.14 17.61
CA LEU A 63 5.44 4.60 17.53
C LEU A 63 4.11 5.32 17.74
N ASP A 64 3.02 4.79 17.20
CA ASP A 64 1.67 5.34 17.33
C ASP A 64 0.61 4.22 17.33
N PRO A 65 0.40 3.54 18.48
CA PRO A 65 -0.55 2.44 18.58
C PRO A 65 -1.99 2.84 18.19
N LYS A 66 -2.40 4.07 18.52
CA LYS A 66 -3.76 4.57 18.23
C LYS A 66 -4.01 4.69 16.74
N PHE A 67 -3.01 5.15 15.99
CA PHE A 67 -3.09 5.26 14.54
C PHE A 67 -2.85 3.93 13.83
N ALA A 68 -1.96 3.10 14.37
CA ALA A 68 -1.53 1.83 13.78
C ALA A 68 -2.71 0.95 13.39
N ALA A 69 -3.72 0.86 14.24
CA ALA A 69 -4.93 0.09 13.99
C ALA A 69 -5.60 0.43 12.66
N THR A 70 -6.00 1.70 12.51
CA THR A 70 -6.67 2.17 11.29
C THR A 70 -5.75 2.07 10.07
N TYR A 71 -4.47 2.43 10.24
CA TYR A 71 -3.48 2.39 9.17
C TYR A 71 -3.26 0.97 8.63
N LEU A 72 -3.09 -0.02 9.51
CA LEU A 72 -2.77 -1.39 9.12
C LEU A 72 -3.97 -2.11 8.49
N ILE A 73 -5.19 -1.82 8.93
CA ILE A 73 -6.42 -2.30 8.26
C ILE A 73 -6.48 -1.73 6.82
N GLU A 74 -6.18 -0.45 6.64
CA GLU A 74 -6.09 0.16 5.31
C GLU A 74 -4.98 -0.50 4.46
N LYS A 75 -3.83 -0.82 5.05
CA LYS A 75 -2.75 -1.53 4.33
C LYS A 75 -3.12 -2.95 3.96
N GLN A 76 -3.83 -3.68 4.81
CA GLN A 76 -4.35 -5.00 4.48
C GLN A 76 -5.30 -4.95 3.28
N ARG A 77 -6.22 -3.98 3.24
CA ARG A 77 -7.08 -3.73 2.08
C ARG A 77 -6.27 -3.37 0.83
N GLN A 78 -5.25 -2.51 0.98
CA GLN A 78 -4.36 -2.11 -0.12
C GLN A 78 -3.56 -3.29 -0.69
N LEU A 79 -3.16 -4.25 0.14
CA LEU A 79 -2.41 -5.42 -0.27
C LEU A 79 -3.17 -6.30 -1.29
N SER A 80 -4.51 -6.33 -1.21
CA SER A 80 -5.35 -7.13 -2.12
C SER A 80 -5.19 -6.79 -3.61
N VAL A 81 -4.72 -5.59 -3.95
CA VAL A 81 -4.53 -5.14 -5.35
C VAL A 81 -3.06 -5.15 -5.80
N LEU A 82 -2.13 -5.54 -4.92
CA LEU A 82 -0.68 -5.52 -5.17
C LEU A 82 -0.09 -6.88 -5.59
N TRP A 83 -0.92 -7.90 -5.81
CA TRP A 83 -0.50 -9.29 -6.09
C TRP A 83 0.36 -9.46 -7.35
N GLN A 84 0.35 -8.49 -8.27
CA GLN A 84 1.21 -8.49 -9.47
C GLN A 84 2.63 -7.97 -9.20
N GLY A 85 2.90 -7.41 -8.02
CA GLY A 85 4.24 -7.00 -7.62
C GLY A 85 5.13 -8.20 -7.26
N ASP A 86 6.31 -7.91 -6.72
CA ASP A 86 7.22 -8.96 -6.24
C ASP A 86 6.57 -9.83 -5.15
N GLY A 87 6.54 -11.15 -5.38
CA GLY A 87 5.88 -12.09 -4.48
C GLY A 87 6.56 -12.23 -3.12
N SER A 88 7.87 -12.02 -3.03
CA SER A 88 8.57 -12.07 -1.73
C SER A 88 8.23 -10.84 -0.91
N LEU A 89 8.22 -9.66 -1.52
CA LEU A 89 7.79 -8.43 -0.86
C LEU A 89 6.30 -8.48 -0.50
N TYR A 90 5.46 -9.15 -1.29
CA TYR A 90 4.05 -9.35 -0.95
C TYR A 90 3.90 -10.10 0.37
N LEU A 91 4.55 -11.26 0.51
CA LEU A 91 4.53 -12.06 1.73
C LEU A 91 5.14 -11.32 2.93
N MET A 92 6.21 -10.56 2.71
CA MET A 92 6.82 -9.73 3.75
C MET A 92 5.88 -8.61 4.21
N ALA A 93 5.21 -7.93 3.29
CA ALA A 93 4.24 -6.89 3.60
C ALA A 93 3.06 -7.46 4.40
N GLU A 94 2.53 -8.61 4.00
CA GLU A 94 1.50 -9.34 4.73
C GLU A 94 1.93 -9.63 6.17
N ALA A 95 3.12 -10.21 6.34
CA ALA A 95 3.66 -10.54 7.66
C ALA A 95 3.85 -9.29 8.54
N CYS A 96 4.37 -8.18 7.98
CA CYS A 96 4.51 -6.93 8.72
C CYS A 96 3.16 -6.37 9.17
N ILE A 97 2.13 -6.42 8.31
CA ILE A 97 0.79 -5.95 8.64
C ILE A 97 0.19 -6.79 9.76
N LEU A 98 0.23 -8.12 9.64
CA LEU A 98 -0.35 -9.03 10.63
C LEU A 98 0.35 -8.89 11.99
N LYS A 99 1.68 -8.78 12.01
CA LYS A 99 2.43 -8.51 13.24
C LYS A 99 1.99 -7.19 13.87
N GLY A 100 1.95 -6.11 13.10
CA GLY A 100 1.56 -4.80 13.62
C GLY A 100 0.12 -4.77 14.16
N LEU A 101 -0.81 -5.51 13.55
CA LEU A 101 -2.20 -5.62 14.03
C LEU A 101 -2.26 -6.37 15.37
N ALA A 102 -1.47 -7.43 15.51
CA ALA A 102 -1.36 -8.17 16.77
C ALA A 102 -0.73 -7.29 17.87
N ASP A 103 0.33 -6.54 17.55
CA ASP A 103 1.03 -5.65 18.48
C ASP A 103 0.14 -4.46 18.91
N ALA A 104 -0.80 -4.03 18.07
CA ALA A 104 -1.73 -2.93 18.36
C ALA A 104 -2.93 -3.34 19.23
N ASP A 105 -2.98 -4.58 19.72
CA ASP A 105 -4.05 -5.12 20.57
C ASP A 105 -5.44 -5.09 19.90
N ILE A 106 -5.49 -5.43 18.61
CA ILE A 106 -6.73 -5.69 17.86
C ILE A 106 -6.89 -7.21 17.72
N GLY A 107 -6.87 -7.90 18.86
CA GLY A 107 -7.26 -9.30 19.02
C GLY A 107 -8.71 -9.42 19.44
#